data_AF-A0A4Y4DGW9-F1
#
_entry.id   AF-A0A4Y4DGW9-F1
#
_cell.length_a   1.000
_cell.length_b   1.000
_cell.length_c   1.000
_cell.angle_alpha   90.00
_cell.angle_beta   90.00
_cell.angle_gamma   90.00
#
_symmetry.space_group_name_H-M   'P 1'
#
loop_
_entity.id
_entity.type
_entity.pdbx_description
1 polymer ?
#
loop_
_entity_poly.entity_id
_entity_poly.type
_entity_poly.pdbx_seq_one_letter_code
_entity_poly.pdbx_strand_id
1 'polypeptide(L)' 'MTSLLTRKQVAEMLGVSVRWLEENRADGPPYYQLGDRTVRYDEADVLNWLRQRRRTY' A
#
# COMPACT_ATOMS: atom_id res chain seq x y z
N MET A 1 -3.06 5.67 -16.43
CA MET A 1 -3.94 6.36 -15.46
C MET A 1 -3.51 5.90 -14.09
N THR A 2 -2.86 6.75 -13.30
CA THR A 2 -2.39 6.43 -11.94
C THR A 2 -3.50 6.67 -10.94
N SER A 3 -4.10 5.60 -10.46
CA SER A 3 -5.15 5.63 -9.43
C SER A 3 -4.49 5.70 -8.06
N LEU A 4 -4.57 6.87 -7.42
CA LEU A 4 -4.12 7.04 -6.03
C LEU A 4 -5.18 6.45 -5.09
N LEU A 5 -4.84 5.33 -4.47
CA LEU A 5 -5.67 4.62 -3.51
C LEU A 5 -5.46 5.14 -2.08
N THR A 6 -6.52 5.07 -1.29
CA THR A 6 -6.44 5.31 0.16
C THR A 6 -5.95 4.07 0.90
N ARG A 7 -5.52 4.22 2.16
CA ARG A 7 -5.17 3.06 3.03
C ARG A 7 -6.27 2.00 3.05
N LYS A 8 -7.53 2.42 3.06
CA LYS A 8 -8.68 1.51 3.09
C LYS A 8 -8.78 0.68 1.81
N GLN A 9 -8.66 1.33 0.65
CA GLN A 9 -8.69 0.64 -0.64
C GLN A 9 -7.50 -0.32 -0.81
N VAL A 10 -6.31 0.07 -0.38
CA VAL A 10 -5.13 -0.82 -0.42
C VAL A 10 -5.31 -2.01 0.52
N ALA A 11 -5.88 -1.78 1.71
CA ALA A 11 -6.19 -2.84 2.65
C ALA A 11 -7.17 -3.85 2.03
N GLU A 12 -8.25 -3.36 1.42
CA GLU A 12 -9.24 -4.18 0.71
C GLU A 12 -8.61 -4.94 -0.47
N MET A 13 -7.76 -4.28 -1.25
CA MET A 13 -7.06 -4.89 -2.40
C MET A 13 -6.09 -6.00 -2.00
N LEU A 14 -5.37 -5.81 -0.88
CA LEU A 14 -4.43 -6.78 -0.35
C LEU A 14 -5.12 -7.87 0.50
N GLY A 15 -6.39 -7.68 0.86
CA GLY A 15 -7.11 -8.56 1.80
C GLY A 15 -6.60 -8.48 3.23
N VAL A 16 -6.01 -7.34 3.62
CA VAL A 16 -5.46 -7.11 4.97
C VAL A 16 -6.24 -6.01 5.70
N SER A 17 -6.01 -5.87 7.01
CA SER A 17 -6.61 -4.79 7.79
C SER A 17 -5.85 -3.47 7.59
N VAL A 18 -6.56 -2.32 7.62
CA VAL A 18 -5.91 -0.98 7.60
C VAL A 18 -4.88 -0.85 8.73
N ARG A 19 -5.20 -1.37 9.91
CA ARG A 19 -4.28 -1.41 11.05
C ARG A 19 -3.00 -2.17 10.73
N TRP A 20 -3.08 -3.28 10.00
CA TRP A 20 -1.90 -4.04 9.57
C TRP A 20 -0.99 -3.19 8.69
N LEU A 21 -1.55 -2.38 7.78
CA LEU A 21 -0.78 -1.42 6.98
C LEU A 21 -0.12 -0.32 7.83
N GLU A 22 -0.76 0.10 8.93
CA GLU A 22 -0.18 1.09 9.83
C GLU A 22 0.93 0.52 10.72
N GLU A 23 0.78 -0.72 11.18
CA GLU A 23 1.78 -1.43 11.97
C GLU A 23 2.96 -1.90 11.09
N ASN A 24 2.69 -2.28 9.84
CA ASN A 24 3.70 -2.69 8.86
C ASN A 24 4.03 -1.57 7.87
N ARG A 25 4.23 -0.33 8.32
CA ARG A 25 4.64 0.77 7.42
C ARG A 25 6.04 0.57 6.81
N ALA A 26 6.92 -0.15 7.51
CA ALA A 26 8.27 -0.45 7.02
C ALA A 26 8.28 -1.61 6.02
N ASP A 27 7.42 -2.60 6.26
CA ASP A 27 7.35 -3.84 5.48
C ASP A 27 6.25 -3.82 4.40
N GLY A 28 5.36 -2.84 4.46
CA GLY A 28 4.17 -2.68 3.62
C GLY A 28 4.43 -1.96 2.30
N PRO A 29 3.37 -1.78 1.49
CA PRO A 29 3.50 -1.14 0.19
C PRO A 29 3.95 0.33 0.28
N PRO A 30 4.66 0.83 -0.74
CA PRO A 30 5.08 2.23 -0.81
C PRO A 30 3.88 3.16 -0.71
N TYR A 31 4.06 4.24 0.05
CA TYR A 31 3.03 5.25 0.24
C TYR A 31 3.57 6.64 -0.05
N TYR A 32 2.70 7.46 -0.64
CA TYR A 32 2.91 8.87 -0.89
C TYR A 32 2.26 9.67 0.22
N GLN A 33 3.08 10.43 0.95
CA GLN A 33 2.58 11.39 1.91
C GLN A 33 2.31 12.72 1.18
N LEU A 34 1.03 13.04 0.96
CA LEU A 34 0.56 14.25 0.27
C LEU A 34 0.29 15.41 1.25
N GLY A 35 0.67 15.25 2.52
CA GLY A 35 0.54 16.26 3.57
C GLY A 35 0.77 15.67 4.96
N ASP A 36 0.52 16.47 5.99
CA ASP A 36 0.81 16.10 7.39
C ASP A 36 0.07 14.83 7.85
N ARG A 37 -1.15 14.59 7.33
CA ARG A 37 -1.99 13.44 7.67
C ARG A 37 -2.50 12.62 6.48
N THR A 38 -2.28 13.11 5.26
CA THR A 38 -2.84 12.48 4.06
C THR A 38 -1.81 11.55 3.45
N VAL A 39 -2.07 10.25 3.53
CA VAL A 39 -1.26 9.21 2.90
C VAL A 39 -2.08 8.56 1.80
N ARG A 40 -1.52 8.49 0.60
CA ARG A 40 -2.08 7.76 -0.53
C ARG A 40 -1.09 6.71 -1.01
N TYR A 41 -1.59 5.77 -1.76
CA TYR A 41 -0.83 4.67 -2.32
C TYR A 41 -1.06 4.68 -3.81
N ASP A 42 -0.01 4.53 -4.60
CA ASP A 42 -0.21 4.31 -6.01
C ASP A 42 -0.54 2.83 -6.24
N GLU A 43 -1.61 2.55 -6.98
CA GLU A 43 -2.02 1.18 -7.29
C GLU A 43 -0.88 0.38 -7.95
N ALA A 44 -0.12 1.00 -8.86
CA ALA A 44 0.97 0.33 -9.55
C ALA A 44 2.13 0.03 -8.59
N ASP A 45 2.43 0.92 -7.66
CA ASP A 45 3.44 0.69 -6.62
C ASP A 45 3.03 -0.41 -5.65
N VAL A 46 1.75 -0.45 -5.23
CA VAL A 46 1.21 -1.52 -4.38
C VAL A 46 1.33 -2.87 -5.08
N LEU A 47 0.95 -2.94 -6.36
CA LEU A 47 1.07 -4.15 -7.18
C LEU A 47 2.53 -4.55 -7.40
N ASN A 48 3.43 -3.59 -7.65
CA ASN A 48 4.85 -3.85 -7.80
C ASN A 48 5.48 -4.36 -6.50
N TRP A 49 5.12 -3.78 -5.36
CA TRP A 49 5.52 -4.27 -4.06
C TRP A 49 5.03 -5.69 -3.82
N LEU A 50 3.77 -5.98 -4.13
CA LEU A 50 3.21 -7.32 -4.02
C LEU A 50 4.00 -8.32 -4.88
N ARG A 51 4.33 -7.95 -6.12
CA ARG A 51 5.13 -8.78 -7.04
C ARG A 51 6.55 -9.01 -6.54
N GLN A 52 7.19 -8.00 -5.95
CA GLN A 52 8.52 -8.10 -5.35
C GLN A 52 8.50 -9.03 -4.13
N ARG A 53 7.46 -8.93 -3.30
CA ARG A 53 7.28 -9.77 -2.11
C ARG A 53 6.85 -11.20 -2.44
N ARG A 54 6.17 -11.39 -3.58
CA ARG A 54 5.83 -12.73 -4.13
C ARG A 54 7.05 -13.49 -4.65
N ARG A 55 8.25 -12.91 -4.59
CA ARG A 55 9.51 -13.56 -4.95
C ARG A 55 10.10 -14.26 -3.72
N THR A 56 9.70 -15.51 -3.52
CA THR A 56 10.43 -16.67 -2.91
C THR A 56 9.39 -17.78 -2.73
N TYR A 57 9.32 -18.73 -3.68
CA TYR A 57 9.84 -20.11 -3.66
C TYR A 57 8.95 -21.09 -2.90
#